data_AF-A0A957UUD9-F1
#
_entry.id   AF-A0A957UUD9-F1
#
_cell.length_a   1.000
_cell.length_b   1.000
_cell.length_c   1.000
_cell.angle_alpha   90.00
_cell.angle_beta   90.00
_cell.angle_gamma   90.00
#
_symmetry.space_group_name_H-M   'P 1'
#
loop_
_entity.id
_entity.type
_entity.pdbx_description
1 polymer ?
#
loop_
_entity_poly.entity_id
_entity_poly.type
_entity_poly.pdbx_seq_one_letter_code
_entity_poly.pdbx_strand_id
1 'polypeptide(L)'
;REVALYLPIVAELDPTVEIDPELLARLKEVAARYDFAAAADLISDELLARFAFAGTPADLAAHAETLFAAGAARVEFGTPHGLTPERGLRLLGEQVLPRIRAQTA
;
A
#
# COMPACT_ATOMS: atom_id res chain seq x y z
N ARG A 1 9.43 1.36 -1.35
CA ARG A 1 10.47 0.97 -0.37
C ARG A 1 9.86 0.38 0.91
N GLU A 2 8.97 1.08 1.63
CA GLU A 2 8.47 0.61 2.93
C GLU A 2 7.86 -0.80 2.91
N VAL A 3 7.02 -1.12 1.91
CA VAL A 3 6.43 -2.46 1.77
C VAL A 3 7.48 -3.57 1.61
N ALA A 4 8.62 -3.27 0.99
CA ALA A 4 9.69 -4.25 0.78
C ALA A 4 10.33 -4.74 2.09
N LEU A 5 10.13 -4.03 3.21
CA LEU A 5 10.62 -4.42 4.53
C LEU A 5 9.90 -5.66 5.08
N TYR A 6 8.62 -5.85 4.75
CA TYR A 6 7.78 -6.89 5.36
C TYR A 6 7.08 -7.79 4.34
N LEU A 7 6.91 -7.35 3.09
CA LEU A 7 6.29 -8.16 2.03
C LEU A 7 6.88 -9.58 1.90
N PRO A 8 8.21 -9.79 1.92
CA PRO A 8 8.78 -11.14 1.78
C PRO A 8 8.41 -12.11 2.91
N ILE A 9 7.91 -11.59 4.04
CA ILE A 9 7.46 -12.36 5.19
C ILE A 9 5.93 -12.49 5.19
N VAL A 10 5.22 -11.38 5.03
CA VAL A 10 3.75 -11.34 5.14
C VAL A 10 3.07 -12.07 3.97
N ALA A 11 3.67 -12.02 2.78
CA ALA A 11 3.09 -12.66 1.60
C ALA A 11 2.83 -14.16 1.76
N GLU A 12 3.66 -14.88 2.52
CA GLU A 12 3.44 -16.33 2.76
C GLU A 12 2.34 -16.62 3.77
N LEU A 13 1.96 -15.61 4.56
CA LEU A 13 0.97 -15.73 5.63
C LEU A 13 -0.40 -15.24 5.19
N ASP A 14 -0.49 -14.54 4.06
CA ASP A 14 -1.72 -13.96 3.54
C ASP A 14 -2.39 -14.94 2.55
N PRO A 15 -3.48 -15.62 2.93
CA PRO A 15 -4.17 -16.56 2.05
C PRO A 15 -4.95 -15.87 0.93
N THR A 16 -5.03 -14.53 0.91
CA THR A 16 -5.79 -13.75 -0.06
C THR A 16 -4.95 -13.23 -1.23
N VAL A 17 -3.64 -13.49 -1.21
CA VAL A 17 -2.70 -13.05 -2.23
C VAL A 17 -1.91 -14.24 -2.76
N GLU A 18 -1.94 -14.44 -4.08
CA GLU A 18 -1.07 -15.38 -4.77
C GLU A 18 0.12 -14.61 -5.38
N ILE A 19 1.33 -14.99 -5.01
CA ILE A 19 2.57 -14.45 -5.58
C ILE A 19 3.32 -15.58 -6.26
N ASP A 20 3.84 -15.31 -7.46
CA ASP A 20 4.76 -16.22 -8.15
C ASP A 20 5.89 -16.65 -7.19
N PRO A 21 6.06 -17.96 -6.93
CA PRO A 21 7.10 -18.47 -6.05
C PRO A 21 8.51 -18.00 -6.42
N GLU A 22 8.81 -17.82 -7.72
CA GLU A 22 10.12 -17.33 -8.17
C GLU A 22 10.31 -15.86 -7.83
N LEU A 23 9.28 -15.04 -8.00
CA LEU A 23 9.30 -13.63 -7.59
C LEU A 23 9.49 -13.51 -6.07
N LEU A 24 8.75 -14.29 -5.29
CA LEU A 24 8.85 -14.30 -3.84
C LEU A 24 10.24 -14.74 -3.37
N ALA A 25 10.83 -15.76 -3.99
CA ALA A 25 12.17 -16.20 -3.69
C ALA A 25 13.21 -15.10 -3.93
N ARG A 26 13.09 -14.37 -5.06
CA ARG A 26 13.97 -13.22 -5.37
C ARG A 26 13.79 -12.08 -4.38
N LEU A 27 12.55 -11.73 -4.03
CA LEU A 27 12.24 -10.72 -3.01
C LEU A 27 12.91 -11.06 -1.67
N LYS A 28 12.81 -12.33 -1.24
CA LYS A 28 13.45 -12.82 -0.01
C LYS A 28 14.97 -12.76 -0.07
N GLU A 29 15.58 -13.17 -1.18
CA GLU A 29 17.04 -13.14 -1.34
C GLU A 29 17.59 -11.72 -1.20
N VAL A 30 16.96 -10.76 -1.87
CA VAL A 30 17.38 -9.36 -1.86
C VAL A 30 17.12 -8.73 -0.48
N ALA A 31 15.96 -9.00 0.13
CA ALA A 31 15.64 -8.52 1.47
C ALA A 31 16.56 -9.09 2.56
N ALA A 32 17.00 -10.34 2.45
CA ALA A 32 17.97 -10.96 3.37
C ALA A 32 19.33 -10.25 3.37
N ARG A 33 19.66 -9.50 2.31
CA ARG A 33 20.85 -8.66 2.20
C ARG A 33 20.60 -7.21 2.65
N TYR A 34 19.42 -6.91 3.19
CA TYR A 34 18.96 -5.56 3.54
C TYR A 34 18.93 -4.56 2.36
N ASP A 35 18.91 -5.05 1.12
CA ASP A 35 18.84 -4.22 -0.08
C ASP A 35 17.37 -3.91 -0.45
N PHE A 36 16.72 -3.11 0.39
CA PHE A 36 15.30 -2.78 0.20
C PHE A 36 15.03 -1.85 -0.99
N ALA A 37 16.06 -1.28 -1.61
CA ALA A 37 15.91 -0.54 -2.86
C ALA A 37 15.68 -1.53 -4.01
N ALA A 38 16.60 -2.49 -4.18
CA ALA A 38 16.44 -3.52 -5.20
C ALA A 38 15.20 -4.40 -4.96
N ALA A 39 14.84 -4.67 -3.69
CA ALA A 39 13.61 -5.40 -3.39
C ALA A 39 12.36 -4.60 -3.78
N ALA A 40 12.38 -3.26 -3.61
CA ALA A 40 11.26 -2.43 -4.02
C ALA A 40 11.07 -2.40 -5.54
N ASP A 41 12.16 -2.46 -6.31
CA ASP A 41 12.11 -2.50 -7.79
C ASP A 41 11.45 -3.78 -8.34
N LEU A 42 11.36 -4.84 -7.54
CA LEU A 42 10.67 -6.08 -7.88
C LEU A 42 9.16 -6.04 -7.60
N ILE A 43 8.66 -5.02 -6.89
CA ILE A 43 7.25 -4.92 -6.49
C ILE A 43 6.51 -4.10 -7.55
N SER A 44 5.61 -4.76 -8.29
CA SER A 44 4.73 -4.07 -9.25
C SER A 44 3.71 -3.17 -8.55
N ASP A 45 3.13 -2.21 -9.27
CA ASP A 45 2.05 -1.37 -8.75
C ASP A 45 0.83 -2.19 -8.33
N GLU A 46 0.50 -3.25 -9.08
CA GLU A 46 -0.59 -4.16 -8.73
C GLU A 46 -0.31 -4.89 -7.42
N LEU A 47 0.91 -5.42 -7.25
CA LEU A 47 1.29 -6.09 -6.02
C LEU A 47 1.33 -5.09 -4.85
N LEU A 48 1.87 -3.89 -5.07
CA LEU A 48 1.90 -2.83 -4.07
C LEU A 48 0.49 -2.47 -3.59
N ALA A 49 -0.48 -2.36 -4.51
CA ALA A 49 -1.87 -2.03 -4.20
C ALA A 49 -2.56 -3.08 -3.31
N ARG A 50 -2.10 -4.34 -3.28
CA ARG A 50 -2.62 -5.36 -2.36
C ARG A 50 -2.18 -5.15 -0.91
N PHE A 51 -1.04 -4.50 -0.68
CA PHE A 51 -0.44 -4.35 0.65
C PHE A 51 -0.44 -2.92 1.18
N ALA A 52 -0.73 -1.92 0.33
CA ALA A 52 -0.65 -0.53 0.71
C ALA A 52 -1.59 0.38 -0.09
N PHE A 53 -1.99 1.47 0.55
CA PHE A 53 -2.49 2.66 -0.13
C PHE A 53 -1.32 3.40 -0.80
N ALA A 54 -1.23 3.32 -2.12
CA ALA A 54 -0.20 4.00 -2.90
C ALA A 54 -0.79 4.58 -4.19
N GLY A 55 -0.36 5.78 -4.57
CA GLY A 55 -0.83 6.46 -5.78
C GLY A 55 -1.18 7.92 -5.55
N THR A 56 -2.06 8.44 -6.40
CA THR A 56 -2.58 9.80 -6.33
C THR A 56 -3.68 9.92 -5.28
N PRO A 57 -4.07 11.15 -4.88
CA PRO A 57 -5.22 11.34 -3.99
C PRO A 57 -6.54 10.74 -4.51
N ALA A 58 -6.71 10.62 -5.83
CA ALA A 58 -7.89 9.98 -6.41
C ALA A 58 -7.85 8.47 -6.20
N ASP A 59 -6.69 7.84 -6.43
CA ASP A 59 -6.50 6.39 -6.23
C ASP A 59 -6.73 6.01 -4.77
N LEU A 60 -6.22 6.82 -3.83
CA LEU A 60 -6.40 6.61 -2.39
C LEU A 60 -7.87 6.71 -1.97
N ALA A 61 -8.61 7.68 -2.51
CA ALA A 61 -10.04 7.83 -2.22
C ALA A 61 -10.84 6.63 -2.75
N ALA A 62 -10.62 6.25 -4.01
CA ALA A 62 -11.28 5.11 -4.63
C ALA A 62 -10.99 3.81 -3.86
N HIS A 63 -9.73 3.58 -3.47
CA HIS A 63 -9.38 2.41 -2.67
C HIS A 63 -10.10 2.44 -1.30
N ALA A 64 -10.13 3.59 -0.61
CA ALA A 64 -10.84 3.70 0.67
C ALA A 64 -12.34 3.43 0.54
N GLU A 65 -12.96 3.90 -0.55
CA GLU A 65 -14.36 3.62 -0.88
C GLU A 65 -14.62 2.12 -1.04
N THR A 66 -13.73 1.37 -1.70
CA THR A 66 -13.88 -0.09 -1.80
C THR A 66 -13.86 -0.78 -0.44
N LEU A 67 -13.03 -0.29 0.51
CA LEU A 67 -13.01 -0.82 1.87
C LEU A 67 -14.31 -0.51 2.63
N PHE A 68 -14.82 0.71 2.52
CA PHE A 68 -16.12 1.07 3.11
C PHE A 68 -17.26 0.23 2.51
N ALA A 69 -17.27 0.04 1.19
CA ALA A 69 -18.24 -0.81 0.50
C ALA A 69 -18.14 -2.29 0.95
N ALA A 70 -16.94 -2.77 1.29
CA ALA A 70 -16.71 -4.09 1.88
C ALA A 70 -17.11 -4.17 3.38
N GLY A 71 -17.57 -3.08 3.99
CA GLY A 71 -18.06 -3.04 5.36
C GLY A 71 -17.05 -2.54 6.40
N ALA A 72 -15.90 -2.00 5.99
CA ALA A 72 -14.99 -1.35 6.92
C ALA A 72 -15.67 -0.14 7.58
N ALA A 73 -15.53 0.01 8.90
CA ALA A 73 -16.05 1.18 9.62
C ALA A 73 -15.06 2.35 9.69
N ARG A 74 -13.77 2.07 9.45
CA ARG A 74 -12.66 3.04 9.56
C ARG A 74 -11.52 2.63 8.64
N VAL A 75 -10.92 3.61 7.98
CA VAL A 75 -9.70 3.46 7.19
C VAL A 75 -8.61 4.31 7.84
N GLU A 76 -7.46 3.68 8.11
CA GLU A 76 -6.28 4.37 8.63
C GLU A 76 -5.22 4.48 7.54
N PHE A 77 -4.78 5.70 7.26
CA PHE A 77 -3.66 5.94 6.37
C PHE A 77 -2.38 5.88 7.19
N GLY A 78 -1.60 4.82 7.01
CA GLY A 78 -0.36 4.57 7.76
C GLY A 78 0.86 5.30 7.19
N THR A 79 1.98 5.22 7.94
CA THR A 79 3.28 5.73 7.48
C THR A 79 3.71 5.06 6.17
N PRO A 80 4.39 5.78 5.26
CA PRO A 80 5.02 7.09 5.46
C PRO A 80 4.09 8.29 5.18
N HIS A 81 2.81 8.07 4.89
CA HIS A 81 1.82 9.06 4.45
C HIS A 81 2.14 9.75 3.11
N GLY A 82 3.29 9.48 2.49
CA GLY A 82 3.69 10.01 1.18
C GLY A 82 5.21 10.02 1.02
N LEU A 83 5.69 10.69 -0.03
CA LEU A 83 7.13 10.90 -0.25
C LEU A 83 7.76 11.77 0.84
N THR A 84 6.99 12.70 1.40
CA THR A 84 7.28 13.35 2.68
C THR A 84 6.02 13.34 3.55
N PRO A 85 6.13 13.11 4.87
CA PRO A 85 4.96 13.06 5.75
C PRO A 85 4.11 14.33 5.70
N GLU A 86 4.72 15.52 5.69
CA GLU A 86 4.01 16.79 5.74
C GLU A 86 3.19 17.02 4.47
N ARG A 87 3.79 16.74 3.30
CA ARG A 87 3.06 16.86 2.03
C ARG A 87 1.96 15.80 1.95
N GLY A 88 2.26 14.59 2.38
CA GLY A 88 1.34 13.46 2.44
C GLY A 88 0.08 13.77 3.24
N LEU A 89 0.25 14.17 4.50
CA LEU A 89 -0.83 14.55 5.40
C LEU A 89 -1.65 15.71 4.85
N ARG A 90 -1.01 16.71 4.23
CA ARG A 90 -1.72 17.79 3.55
C ARG A 90 -2.60 17.29 2.41
N LEU A 91 -2.07 16.42 1.54
CA LEU A 91 -2.85 15.82 0.45
C LEU A 91 -4.00 14.95 0.98
N LEU A 92 -3.77 14.17 2.03
CA LEU A 92 -4.81 13.38 2.68
C LEU A 92 -5.95 14.28 3.18
N GLY A 93 -5.63 15.36 3.90
CA GLY A 93 -6.62 16.28 4.46
C GLY A 93 -7.34 17.13 3.42
N GLU A 94 -6.62 17.65 2.42
CA GLU A 94 -7.17 18.60 1.43
C GLU A 94 -7.83 17.90 0.23
N GLN A 95 -7.43 16.68 -0.10
CA GLN A 95 -7.80 16.04 -1.37
C GLN A 95 -8.43 14.66 -1.21
N VAL A 96 -8.00 13.85 -0.24
CA VAL A 96 -8.56 12.50 -0.06
C VAL A 96 -9.83 12.57 0.81
N LEU A 97 -9.74 13.15 2.00
CA LEU A 97 -10.84 13.20 2.96
C LEU A 97 -12.12 13.86 2.39
N PRO A 98 -12.06 14.99 1.65
CA PRO A 98 -13.26 15.59 1.09
C PRO A 98 -13.97 14.69 0.07
N ARG A 99 -13.22 13.90 -0.73
CA ARG A 99 -13.79 12.98 -1.74
C ARG A 99 -14.56 11.84 -1.09
N ILE A 100 -14.00 11.26 -0.02
CA ILE A 100 -14.63 10.19 0.74
C ILE A 100 -15.92 10.71 1.41
N ARG A 101 -15.85 11.87 2.07
CA ARG A 101 -17.00 12.44 2.79
C ARG A 101 -18.17 12.81 1.87
N ALA A 102 -17.88 13.28 0.65
CA ALA A 102 -18.91 13.65 -0.31
C ALA A 102 -19.74 12.47 -0.82
N GLN A 103 -19.22 11.24 -0.71
CA GLN A 103 -19.90 10.02 -1.18
C GLN A 103 -20.66 9.29 -0.07
N THR A 104 -20.32 9.54 1.18
CA THR A 104 -21.00 8.97 2.36
C THR A 104 -22.17 9.82 2.87
N ALA A 105 -22.39 11.00 2.29
CA ALA A 105 -23.48 11.92 2.65
C ALA A 105 -24.69 11.71 1.75
#